data_AF-A0A423WIP5-F1
#
_entry.id   AF-A0A423WIP5-F1
#
_cell.length_a   1.000
_cell.length_b   1.000
_cell.length_c   1.000
_cell.angle_alpha   90.00
_cell.angle_beta   90.00
_cell.angle_gamma   90.00
#
_symmetry.space_group_name_H-M   'P 1'
#
loop_
_entity.id
_entity.type
_entity.pdbx_description
1 polymer ?
#
loop_
_entity_poly.entity_id
_entity_poly.type
_entity_poly.pdbx_seq_one_letter_code
_entity_poly.pdbx_strand_id
1 'polypeptide(L)'
;MLTLFTLQDTMANFKSVGFSLVMLCMALLLALAGTNPTPTDLLDTTAVTKTASAALMPRGGTAENLPDNGHGPTPPGRHEPGGPYNYGDYWYYCGNFATGDREDLNSGEGKLMDSDSYKSCWAPARRCRRLYCHETSAIYLCNDNDHELHTSGYNVGYLARRTRQACCPSAGNSGQMFHPTDNYNVVVGYGNCNHDDLVPPYAPGLGNNYACDNAGGGI
;
A
#
# COMPACT_ATOMS: atom_id res chain seq x y z
N MET A 1 38.94 -21.21 -35.37
CA MET A 1 39.81 -20.66 -34.30
C MET A 1 38.94 -20.61 -33.05
N LEU A 2 39.02 -21.67 -32.25
CA LEU A 2 38.09 -21.98 -31.15
C LEU A 2 38.87 -21.74 -29.84
N THR A 3 38.41 -20.81 -29.00
CA THR A 3 39.07 -20.50 -27.73
C THR A 3 38.26 -21.13 -26.59
N LEU A 4 38.85 -22.14 -25.97
CA LEU A 4 38.33 -22.93 -24.86
C LEU A 4 38.62 -22.17 -23.55
N PHE A 5 37.61 -21.76 -22.79
CA PHE A 5 37.79 -21.22 -21.44
C PHE A 5 37.47 -22.29 -20.40
N THR A 6 38.49 -22.71 -19.65
CA THR A 6 38.40 -23.56 -18.46
C THR A 6 38.24 -22.66 -17.22
N LEU A 7 37.15 -22.83 -16.47
CA LEU A 7 36.95 -22.20 -15.16
C LEU A 7 37.14 -23.27 -14.08
N GLN A 8 38.21 -23.10 -13.31
CA GLN A 8 38.65 -23.97 -12.22
C GLN A 8 37.81 -23.78 -10.97
N ASP A 9 37.52 -24.92 -10.33
CA ASP A 9 36.95 -25.11 -9.01
C ASP A 9 37.66 -24.29 -7.91
N THR A 10 36.88 -23.74 -6.97
CA THR A 10 37.38 -23.35 -5.65
C THR A 10 36.42 -23.83 -4.58
N MET A 11 36.69 -25.03 -4.06
CA MET A 11 36.04 -25.59 -2.88
C MET A 11 36.61 -24.92 -1.62
N ALA A 12 35.75 -24.21 -0.87
CA ALA A 12 36.09 -23.65 0.43
C ALA A 12 35.79 -24.66 1.55
N ASN A 13 36.84 -24.95 2.32
CA ASN A 13 36.87 -25.76 3.53
C ASN A 13 35.92 -25.25 4.62
N PHE A 14 34.96 -26.07 5.06
CA PHE A 14 34.25 -25.88 6.33
C PHE A 14 35.00 -26.59 7.45
N LYS A 15 35.66 -25.81 8.33
CA LYS A 15 36.26 -26.31 9.56
C LYS A 15 35.18 -26.56 10.61
N SER A 16 35.06 -27.83 10.98
CA SER A 16 34.43 -28.33 12.21
C SER A 16 35.10 -27.71 13.45
N VAL A 17 34.30 -27.09 14.32
CA VAL A 17 34.71 -26.77 15.70
C VAL A 17 33.64 -27.32 16.63
N GLY A 18 34.08 -28.22 17.52
CA GLY A 18 33.23 -29.03 18.37
C GLY A 18 32.75 -28.34 19.65
N PHE A 19 31.65 -28.91 20.17
CA PHE A 19 31.36 -29.23 21.56
C PHE A 19 32.00 -28.40 22.68
N SER A 20 31.17 -27.70 23.46
CA SER A 20 31.33 -27.60 24.91
C SER A 20 30.00 -27.41 25.62
N LEU A 21 29.50 -28.54 26.10
CA LEU A 21 28.85 -28.80 27.37
C LEU A 21 28.98 -27.65 28.41
N VAL A 22 27.88 -26.95 28.73
CA VAL A 22 27.68 -26.33 30.06
C VAL A 22 26.23 -26.56 30.49
N MET A 23 26.08 -27.62 31.27
CA MET A 23 24.95 -27.94 32.13
C MET A 23 25.27 -27.40 33.52
N LEU A 24 24.58 -26.35 33.97
CA LEU A 24 24.42 -25.87 35.36
C LEU A 24 23.60 -24.56 35.23
N CYS A 25 22.52 -24.26 35.95
CA CYS A 25 22.15 -24.64 37.28
C CYS A 25 20.63 -24.40 37.46
N MET A 26 20.00 -25.32 38.19
CA MET A 26 18.63 -25.24 38.69
C MET A 26 18.41 -24.06 39.64
N ALA A 27 17.17 -23.57 39.59
CA ALA A 27 16.36 -23.04 40.69
C ALA A 27 16.82 -21.76 41.42
N LEU A 28 16.06 -20.68 41.19
CA LEU A 28 15.62 -19.84 42.31
C LEU A 28 14.21 -19.30 42.05
N LEU A 29 13.27 -19.73 42.89
CA LEU A 29 11.94 -19.16 43.04
C LEU A 29 12.04 -17.72 43.56
N LEU A 30 11.26 -16.81 42.99
CA LEU A 30 10.71 -15.66 43.71
C LEU A 30 9.30 -15.40 43.19
N ALA A 31 8.34 -15.73 44.05
CA ALA A 31 6.95 -15.35 43.91
C ALA A 31 6.82 -13.84 44.14
N LEU A 32 6.24 -13.14 43.17
CA LEU A 32 5.61 -11.84 43.38
C LEU A 32 4.15 -11.99 42.93
N ALA A 33 3.29 -12.15 43.93
CA ALA A 33 1.86 -11.99 43.77
C ALA A 33 1.53 -10.50 43.65
N GLY A 34 0.65 -10.18 42.71
CA GLY A 34 -0.19 -8.99 42.77
C GLY A 34 0.24 -7.83 41.87
N THR A 35 -0.33 -7.80 40.66
CA THR A 35 -1.21 -6.70 40.23
C THR A 35 -2.14 -7.22 39.13
N ASN A 36 -3.41 -6.83 39.23
CA ASN A 36 -4.48 -7.17 38.29
C ASN A 36 -4.08 -6.81 36.86
N PRO A 37 -4.20 -7.72 35.87
CA PRO A 37 -4.27 -7.29 34.48
C PRO A 37 -5.62 -6.60 34.31
N THR A 38 -5.62 -5.27 34.31
CA THR A 38 -6.63 -4.52 33.56
C THR A 38 -6.67 -5.13 32.16
N PRO A 39 -7.86 -5.48 31.61
CA PRO A 39 -7.95 -5.94 30.25
C PRO A 39 -7.47 -4.80 29.36
N THR A 40 -6.22 -4.92 28.91
CA THR A 40 -5.76 -4.20 27.73
C THR A 40 -6.59 -4.82 26.63
N ASP A 41 -7.56 -4.05 26.13
CA ASP A 41 -8.23 -4.30 24.87
C ASP A 41 -7.14 -4.65 23.87
N LEU A 42 -7.01 -5.94 23.61
CA LEU A 42 -6.17 -6.48 22.57
C LEU A 42 -6.90 -6.07 21.29
N LEU A 43 -6.60 -4.85 20.83
CA LEU A 43 -7.11 -4.34 19.58
C LEU A 43 -6.62 -5.31 18.52
N ASP A 44 -7.51 -6.20 18.11
CA ASP A 44 -7.27 -7.18 17.05
C ASP A 44 -7.12 -6.40 15.73
N THR A 45 -5.90 -5.96 15.49
CA THR A 45 -5.49 -5.21 14.29
C THR A 45 -5.59 -6.06 13.03
N THR A 46 -5.80 -7.38 13.15
CA THR A 46 -6.04 -8.27 12.00
C THR A 46 -7.46 -8.14 11.44
N ALA A 47 -8.42 -7.69 12.24
CA ALA A 47 -9.77 -7.35 11.79
C ALA A 47 -9.83 -5.94 11.16
N VAL A 48 -9.03 -4.99 11.67
CA VAL A 48 -8.99 -3.61 11.14
C VAL A 48 -8.41 -3.57 9.72
N THR A 49 -7.41 -4.40 9.42
CA THR A 49 -6.81 -4.48 8.08
C THR A 49 -7.67 -5.20 7.04
N LYS A 50 -8.57 -6.11 7.46
CA LYS A 50 -9.53 -6.75 6.54
C LYS A 50 -10.71 -5.86 6.14
N THR A 51 -10.91 -4.75 6.84
CA THR A 51 -12.16 -3.95 6.73
C THR A 51 -11.92 -2.52 6.22
N ALA A 52 -10.67 -2.04 6.14
CA ALA A 52 -10.39 -0.67 5.71
C ALA A 52 -10.90 -0.33 4.29
N SER A 53 -10.93 -1.29 3.36
CA SER A 53 -11.53 -1.09 2.02
C SER A 53 -13.04 -1.37 1.97
N ALA A 54 -13.58 -2.20 2.86
CA ALA A 54 -14.89 -2.83 2.64
C ALA A 54 -16.11 -2.00 3.07
N ALA A 55 -15.93 -0.90 3.81
CA ALA A 55 -17.07 -0.25 4.47
C ALA A 55 -16.95 1.27 4.60
N LEU A 56 -16.59 1.99 3.52
CA LEU A 56 -16.62 3.45 3.54
C LEU A 56 -17.03 4.05 2.16
N MET A 57 -18.37 4.18 1.97
CA MET A 57 -19.07 5.38 1.45
C MET A 57 -19.77 5.39 0.05
N PRO A 58 -20.68 6.38 -0.20
CA PRO A 58 -21.89 6.26 -1.03
C PRO A 58 -21.67 6.58 -2.51
N ARG A 59 -22.56 6.02 -3.34
CA ARG A 59 -22.48 5.96 -4.81
C ARG A 59 -23.06 7.21 -5.47
N GLY A 60 -22.38 7.76 -6.47
CA GLY A 60 -22.92 8.80 -7.34
C GLY A 60 -21.97 9.15 -8.50
N GLY A 61 -22.53 9.28 -9.72
CA GLY A 61 -21.83 9.72 -10.94
C GLY A 61 -21.86 8.67 -12.07
N THR A 62 -21.96 9.12 -13.33
CA THR A 62 -21.88 8.28 -14.56
C THR A 62 -20.53 8.50 -15.24
N ALA A 63 -19.60 7.55 -15.19
CA ALA A 63 -18.34 7.65 -15.93
C ALA A 63 -18.16 6.42 -16.83
N GLU A 64 -18.88 6.38 -17.95
CA GLU A 64 -18.33 5.71 -19.13
C GLU A 64 -17.26 6.65 -19.70
N ASN A 65 -15.99 6.30 -19.49
CA ASN A 65 -14.79 7.12 -19.69
C ASN A 65 -14.59 8.14 -18.57
N LEU A 66 -13.50 8.00 -17.80
CA LEU A 66 -13.09 8.97 -16.78
C LEU A 66 -13.16 10.39 -17.40
N PRO A 67 -13.92 11.35 -16.84
CA PRO A 67 -14.01 12.70 -17.37
C PRO A 67 -12.63 13.35 -17.54
N ASP A 68 -12.22 13.42 -18.80
CA ASP A 68 -11.28 14.34 -19.45
C ASP A 68 -9.83 14.46 -18.90
N ASN A 69 -8.93 14.70 -19.85
CA ASN A 69 -7.48 14.88 -19.77
C ASN A 69 -7.06 16.21 -19.12
N GLY A 70 -7.97 16.86 -18.38
CA GLY A 70 -7.77 18.16 -17.77
C GLY A 70 -7.12 18.08 -16.40
N HIS A 71 -6.70 19.23 -15.87
CA HIS A 71 -6.17 19.37 -14.50
C HIS A 71 -7.16 18.98 -13.39
N GLY A 72 -8.39 18.54 -13.71
CA GLY A 72 -9.46 18.24 -12.76
C GLY A 72 -9.75 19.42 -11.84
N PRO A 73 -10.77 19.31 -10.97
CA PRO A 73 -10.96 20.33 -9.95
C PRO A 73 -9.76 20.34 -9.00
N THR A 74 -9.21 21.52 -8.69
CA THR A 74 -8.30 21.65 -7.56
C THR A 74 -9.10 21.33 -6.29
N PRO A 75 -8.64 20.40 -5.42
CA PRO A 75 -9.33 20.11 -4.17
C PRO A 75 -9.48 21.40 -3.34
N PRO A 76 -10.65 21.67 -2.76
CA PRO A 76 -10.85 22.87 -1.96
C PRO A 76 -10.15 22.74 -0.60
N GLY A 77 -9.04 23.47 -0.44
CA GLY A 77 -8.40 23.69 0.87
C GLY A 77 -7.47 22.56 1.32
N ARG A 78 -7.15 22.56 2.61
CA ARG A 78 -6.36 21.50 3.26
C ARG A 78 -7.33 20.45 3.80
N HIS A 79 -7.19 19.21 3.36
CA HIS A 79 -7.92 18.07 3.89
C HIS A 79 -7.10 17.38 4.99
N GLU A 80 -7.69 17.30 6.17
CA GLU A 80 -7.17 16.46 7.26
C GLU A 80 -7.20 14.98 6.86
N PRO A 81 -6.47 14.10 7.57
CA PRO A 81 -6.62 12.66 7.39
C PRO A 81 -8.06 12.21 7.65
N GLY A 82 -8.56 11.29 6.82
CA GLY A 82 -9.93 10.79 6.86
C GLY A 82 -10.68 11.02 5.55
N GLY A 83 -11.98 11.28 5.66
CA GLY A 83 -12.90 11.42 4.52
C GLY A 83 -14.32 10.98 4.88
N PRO A 84 -15.23 10.94 3.89
CA PRO A 84 -14.96 11.07 2.47
C PRO A 84 -14.91 12.55 2.09
N TYR A 85 -14.11 12.85 1.09
CA TYR A 85 -14.08 14.13 0.42
C TYR A 85 -14.58 13.97 -1.01
N ASN A 86 -15.10 15.05 -1.58
CA ASN A 86 -15.55 15.09 -2.97
C ASN A 86 -14.45 15.66 -3.88
N TYR A 87 -14.21 14.99 -5.00
CA TYR A 87 -13.34 15.43 -6.08
C TYR A 87 -14.12 15.32 -7.39
N GLY A 88 -14.90 16.34 -7.76
CA GLY A 88 -15.85 16.18 -8.86
C GLY A 88 -16.87 15.07 -8.55
N ASP A 89 -16.96 14.07 -9.42
CA ASP A 89 -17.82 12.88 -9.24
C ASP A 89 -17.18 11.77 -8.38
N TYR A 90 -15.94 11.97 -7.93
CA TYR A 90 -15.20 10.96 -7.17
C TYR A 90 -15.28 11.22 -5.67
N TRP A 91 -15.32 10.12 -4.91
CA TRP A 91 -15.11 10.15 -3.46
C TRP A 91 -13.72 9.66 -3.13
N TYR A 92 -13.07 10.29 -2.15
CA TYR A 92 -11.73 9.88 -1.73
C TYR A 92 -11.51 10.07 -0.24
N TYR A 93 -10.50 9.37 0.27
CA TYR A 93 -9.99 9.49 1.63
C TYR A 93 -8.49 9.71 1.58
N CYS A 94 -7.98 10.41 2.58
CA CYS A 94 -6.56 10.71 2.69
C CYS A 94 -6.01 10.26 4.03
N GLY A 95 -4.74 9.83 4.06
CA GLY A 95 -4.08 9.46 5.31
C GLY A 95 -4.63 8.22 6.02
N ASN A 96 -5.50 7.45 5.36
CA ASN A 96 -6.01 6.17 5.88
C ASN A 96 -5.00 5.02 5.74
N PHE A 97 -3.87 5.26 5.07
CA PHE A 97 -2.81 4.28 4.83
C PHE A 97 -1.47 4.91 5.18
N ALA A 98 -0.47 4.07 5.44
CA ALA A 98 0.88 4.59 5.61
C ALA A 98 1.37 5.23 4.30
N THR A 99 2.12 6.31 4.41
CA THR A 99 2.54 7.10 3.24
C THR A 99 3.72 6.46 2.52
N GLY A 100 3.62 6.37 1.19
CA GLY A 100 4.73 6.01 0.29
C GLY A 100 5.54 7.23 -0.13
N ASP A 101 6.67 7.02 -0.80
CA ASP A 101 7.47 8.09 -1.38
C ASP A 101 6.75 8.74 -2.57
N ARG A 102 6.89 10.07 -2.69
CA ARG A 102 6.22 10.85 -3.73
C ARG A 102 6.73 10.53 -5.13
N GLU A 103 8.05 10.42 -5.29
CA GLU A 103 8.69 10.20 -6.59
C GLU A 103 8.38 8.81 -7.12
N ASP A 104 8.39 7.81 -6.24
CA ASP A 104 7.99 6.45 -6.57
C ASP A 104 6.53 6.37 -7.01
N LEU A 105 5.62 6.99 -6.25
CA LEU A 105 4.20 7.02 -6.60
C LEU A 105 3.96 7.76 -7.91
N ASN A 106 4.71 8.85 -8.19
CA ASN A 106 4.69 9.56 -9.48
C ASN A 106 5.16 8.67 -10.64
N SER A 107 6.21 7.86 -10.42
CA SER A 107 6.69 6.90 -11.41
C SER A 107 5.66 5.80 -11.65
N GLY A 108 5.02 5.32 -10.59
CA GLY A 108 3.98 4.29 -10.62
C GLY A 108 2.73 4.73 -11.39
N GLU A 109 2.19 5.91 -11.09
CA GLU A 109 1.02 6.46 -11.80
C GLU A 109 1.33 6.60 -13.30
N GLY A 110 2.51 7.11 -13.66
CA GLY A 110 2.95 7.27 -15.06
C GLY A 110 3.07 5.92 -15.78
N LYS A 111 3.72 4.94 -15.15
CA LYS A 111 3.84 3.58 -15.71
C LYS A 111 2.49 2.91 -15.94
N LEU A 112 1.55 3.04 -15.01
CA LEU A 112 0.20 2.47 -15.15
C LEU A 112 -0.55 3.07 -16.34
N MET A 113 -0.38 4.37 -16.61
CA MET A 113 -1.06 5.05 -17.72
C MET A 113 -0.42 4.79 -19.08
N ASP A 114 0.92 4.73 -19.15
CA ASP A 114 1.63 4.80 -20.43
C ASP A 114 2.29 3.48 -20.88
N SER A 115 2.41 2.47 -20.00
CA SER A 115 3.11 1.23 -20.34
C SER A 115 2.18 0.16 -20.92
N ASP A 116 2.65 -0.48 -21.99
CA ASP A 116 2.00 -1.65 -22.59
C ASP A 116 1.77 -2.80 -21.60
N SER A 117 2.59 -2.90 -20.55
CA SER A 117 2.46 -3.94 -19.51
C SER A 117 1.21 -3.78 -18.65
N TYR A 118 0.58 -2.61 -18.65
CA TYR A 118 -0.60 -2.29 -17.85
C TYR A 118 -1.84 -2.02 -18.72
N LYS A 119 -1.88 -2.50 -19.97
CA LYS A 119 -3.08 -2.37 -20.84
C LYS A 119 -4.34 -2.95 -20.20
N SER A 120 -4.20 -4.01 -19.42
CA SER A 120 -5.28 -4.65 -18.68
C SER A 120 -4.80 -4.98 -17.28
N CYS A 121 -5.39 -4.33 -16.30
CA CYS A 121 -5.20 -4.59 -14.88
C CYS A 121 -6.39 -5.39 -14.37
N TRP A 122 -6.14 -6.27 -13.41
CA TRP A 122 -7.20 -7.04 -12.78
C TRP A 122 -7.03 -7.14 -11.27
N ALA A 123 -8.15 -7.35 -10.58
CA ALA A 123 -8.16 -7.61 -9.14
C ALA A 123 -9.23 -8.67 -8.79
N PRO A 124 -8.93 -9.59 -7.86
CA PRO A 124 -9.87 -10.64 -7.48
C PRO A 124 -11.12 -10.05 -6.81
N ALA A 125 -12.24 -10.79 -6.85
CA ALA A 125 -13.46 -10.40 -6.16
C ALA A 125 -13.21 -10.10 -4.67
N ARG A 126 -13.77 -8.98 -4.18
CA ARG A 126 -13.69 -8.52 -2.77
C ARG A 126 -12.26 -8.41 -2.23
N ARG A 127 -11.27 -8.14 -3.08
CA ARG A 127 -9.86 -8.11 -2.71
C ARG A 127 -9.11 -7.01 -3.43
N CYS A 128 -7.97 -6.64 -2.86
CA CYS A 128 -7.01 -5.75 -3.48
C CYS A 128 -5.90 -6.56 -4.16
N ARG A 129 -5.36 -5.98 -5.24
CA ARG A 129 -4.13 -6.42 -5.87
C ARG A 129 -3.18 -5.24 -6.02
N ARG A 130 -1.93 -5.41 -5.61
CA ARG A 130 -0.86 -4.46 -5.84
C ARG A 130 -0.41 -4.51 -7.30
N LEU A 131 -0.63 -3.43 -8.03
CA LEU A 131 -0.29 -3.35 -9.45
C LEU A 131 1.09 -2.76 -9.67
N TYR A 132 1.50 -1.83 -8.80
CA TYR A 132 2.82 -1.22 -8.83
C TYR A 132 3.45 -1.28 -7.44
N CYS A 133 4.76 -1.53 -7.40
CA CYS A 133 5.55 -1.42 -6.18
C CYS A 133 6.99 -1.03 -6.53
N HIS A 134 7.52 -0.03 -5.85
CA HIS A 134 8.93 0.32 -5.88
C HIS A 134 9.37 0.71 -4.47
N GLU A 135 10.51 0.17 -4.02
CA GLU A 135 11.01 0.28 -2.63
C GLU A 135 9.95 -0.06 -1.58
N THR A 136 9.24 0.96 -1.08
CA THR A 136 8.17 0.83 -0.09
C THR A 136 6.87 1.54 -0.51
N SER A 137 6.76 1.91 -1.78
CA SER A 137 5.68 2.71 -2.36
C SER A 137 4.87 1.86 -3.32
N ALA A 138 3.54 1.87 -3.16
CA ALA A 138 2.67 0.96 -3.89
C ALA A 138 1.34 1.60 -4.32
N ILE A 139 0.82 1.08 -5.43
CA ILE A 139 -0.51 1.40 -5.96
C ILE A 139 -1.30 0.09 -6.05
N TYR A 140 -2.48 0.09 -5.43
CA TYR A 140 -3.37 -1.06 -5.37
C TYR A 140 -4.66 -0.80 -6.11
N LEU A 141 -5.15 -1.81 -6.82
CA LEU A 141 -6.52 -1.88 -7.33
C LEU A 141 -7.34 -2.74 -6.36
N CYS A 142 -8.30 -2.13 -5.69
CA CYS A 142 -9.19 -2.79 -4.74
C CYS A 142 -10.57 -2.96 -5.38
N ASN A 143 -10.96 -4.22 -5.56
CA ASN A 143 -12.20 -4.59 -6.21
C ASN A 143 -13.27 -4.94 -5.17
N ASP A 144 -14.32 -4.14 -5.11
CA ASP A 144 -15.45 -4.35 -4.20
C ASP A 144 -16.58 -5.15 -4.87
N ASN A 145 -16.41 -5.62 -6.11
CA ASN A 145 -17.34 -6.51 -6.78
C ASN A 145 -17.27 -7.94 -6.23
N ASP A 146 -18.33 -8.71 -6.47
CA ASP A 146 -18.41 -10.14 -6.19
C ASP A 146 -17.81 -11.03 -7.29
N HIS A 147 -17.31 -10.41 -8.36
CA HIS A 147 -16.62 -11.04 -9.47
C HIS A 147 -15.25 -10.40 -9.70
N GLU A 148 -14.40 -11.07 -10.47
CA GLU A 148 -13.11 -10.53 -10.89
C GLU A 148 -13.30 -9.27 -11.75
N LEU A 149 -12.57 -8.21 -11.41
CA LEU A 149 -12.60 -6.96 -12.15
C LEU A 149 -11.43 -6.92 -13.13
N HIS A 150 -11.71 -6.51 -14.36
CA HIS A 150 -10.71 -6.09 -15.34
C HIS A 150 -10.94 -4.62 -15.68
N THR A 151 -9.89 -3.81 -15.68
CA THR A 151 -9.93 -2.39 -16.04
C THR A 151 -8.63 -1.97 -16.74
N SER A 152 -8.61 -0.79 -17.36
CA SER A 152 -7.38 -0.28 -17.98
C SER A 152 -6.39 0.20 -16.90
N GLY A 153 -5.10 -0.01 -17.11
CA GLY A 153 -4.07 0.60 -16.25
C GLY A 153 -4.13 2.13 -16.28
N TYR A 154 -4.57 2.72 -17.40
CA TYR A 154 -4.85 4.14 -17.50
C TYR A 154 -5.83 4.60 -16.41
N ASN A 155 -6.93 3.88 -16.20
CA ASN A 155 -7.91 4.27 -15.19
C ASN A 155 -7.33 4.17 -13.78
N VAL A 156 -6.53 3.13 -13.51
CA VAL A 156 -5.86 2.95 -12.23
C VAL A 156 -4.86 4.07 -11.97
N GLY A 157 -3.96 4.33 -12.93
CA GLY A 157 -2.93 5.37 -12.81
C GLY A 157 -3.53 6.78 -12.71
N TYR A 158 -4.63 7.05 -13.43
CA TYR A 158 -5.35 8.31 -13.31
C TYR A 158 -5.91 8.51 -11.88
N LEU A 159 -6.62 7.52 -11.33
CA LEU A 159 -7.14 7.61 -9.95
C LEU A 159 -6.01 7.70 -8.92
N ALA A 160 -4.90 6.99 -9.11
CA ALA A 160 -3.72 7.08 -8.25
C ALA A 160 -3.16 8.51 -8.21
N ARG A 161 -2.96 9.12 -9.39
CA ARG A 161 -2.50 10.51 -9.53
C ARG A 161 -3.44 11.50 -8.83
N ARG A 162 -4.74 11.34 -9.06
CA ARG A 162 -5.76 12.21 -8.45
C ARG A 162 -5.79 12.07 -6.94
N THR A 163 -5.70 10.84 -6.43
CA THR A 163 -5.64 10.58 -4.98
C THR A 163 -4.47 11.31 -4.35
N ARG A 164 -3.27 11.15 -4.90
CA ARG A 164 -2.07 11.83 -4.40
C ARG A 164 -2.20 13.36 -4.48
N GLN A 165 -2.67 13.89 -5.61
CA GLN A 165 -2.90 15.34 -5.76
C GLN A 165 -3.93 15.88 -4.77
N ALA A 166 -4.95 15.09 -4.45
CA ALA A 166 -6.02 15.48 -3.54
C ALA A 166 -5.64 15.42 -2.07
N CYS A 167 -4.80 14.45 -1.68
CA CYS A 167 -4.33 14.29 -0.31
C CYS A 167 -3.15 15.20 0.05
N CYS A 168 -2.46 15.71 -0.96
CA CYS A 168 -1.38 16.67 -0.81
C CYS A 168 -1.92 18.11 -0.71
N PRO A 169 -1.48 18.95 0.26
CA PRO A 169 -0.31 18.79 1.14
C PRO A 169 -0.59 18.27 2.57
N SER A 170 -1.84 18.00 2.92
CA SER A 170 -2.28 17.99 4.33
C SER A 170 -2.41 16.60 4.98
N ALA A 171 -2.42 15.53 4.20
CA ALA A 171 -2.52 14.15 4.70
C ALA A 171 -1.47 13.22 4.07
N GLY A 172 -0.34 13.79 3.63
CA GLY A 172 0.74 13.08 2.94
C GLY A 172 0.38 12.68 1.50
N ASN A 173 1.09 11.67 0.99
CA ASN A 173 0.89 11.10 -0.35
C ASN A 173 0.05 9.81 -0.33
N SER A 174 -0.66 9.51 0.77
CA SER A 174 -1.48 8.30 0.91
C SER A 174 -2.97 8.60 0.89
N GLY A 175 -3.72 7.66 0.33
CA GLY A 175 -5.17 7.75 0.27
C GLY A 175 -5.80 6.68 -0.57
N GLN A 176 -7.11 6.80 -0.77
CA GLN A 176 -7.86 5.99 -1.72
C GLN A 176 -8.89 6.83 -2.45
N MET A 177 -9.13 6.55 -3.71
CA MET A 177 -10.18 7.17 -4.51
C MET A 177 -11.05 6.10 -5.16
N PHE A 178 -12.36 6.27 -5.03
CA PHE A 178 -13.37 5.34 -5.53
C PHE A 178 -13.74 5.68 -6.96
N HIS A 179 -13.83 4.65 -7.82
CA HIS A 179 -14.45 4.81 -9.13
C HIS A 179 -15.94 5.14 -8.93
N PRO A 180 -16.50 6.12 -9.66
CA PRO A 180 -17.88 6.58 -9.44
C PRO A 180 -18.93 5.49 -9.71
N THR A 181 -18.66 4.57 -10.64
CA THR A 181 -19.62 3.56 -11.12
C THR A 181 -19.22 2.10 -10.93
N ASP A 182 -17.93 1.78 -10.94
CA ASP A 182 -17.46 0.42 -11.27
C ASP A 182 -17.09 -0.38 -10.01
N ASN A 183 -17.52 0.13 -8.85
CA ASN A 183 -17.43 -0.54 -7.55
C ASN A 183 -16.01 -1.09 -7.28
N TYR A 184 -15.02 -0.25 -7.55
CA TYR A 184 -13.63 -0.46 -7.23
C TYR A 184 -13.02 0.86 -6.75
N ASN A 185 -11.90 0.77 -6.05
CA ASN A 185 -11.13 1.93 -5.64
C ASN A 185 -9.64 1.70 -5.90
N VAL A 186 -8.89 2.80 -5.96
CA VAL A 186 -7.44 2.78 -6.09
C VAL A 186 -6.84 3.34 -4.83
N VAL A 187 -5.94 2.57 -4.21
CA VAL A 187 -5.21 2.96 -2.99
C VAL A 187 -3.77 3.31 -3.36
N VAL A 188 -3.28 4.42 -2.82
CA VAL A 188 -1.87 4.83 -2.93
C VAL A 188 -1.28 4.95 -1.53
N GLY A 189 -0.04 4.50 -1.36
CA GLY A 189 0.64 4.57 -0.07
C GLY A 189 1.79 3.59 0.04
N TYR A 190 2.05 3.13 1.26
CA TYR A 190 3.07 2.15 1.57
C TYR A 190 2.69 0.75 1.08
N GLY A 191 3.66 0.03 0.55
CA GLY A 191 3.56 -1.40 0.30
C GLY A 191 4.93 -2.07 0.34
N ASN A 192 5.06 -3.17 1.08
CA ASN A 192 6.29 -3.95 1.11
C ASN A 192 6.44 -4.78 -0.17
N CYS A 193 7.32 -4.37 -1.09
CA CYS A 193 7.50 -5.03 -2.38
C CYS A 193 8.01 -6.49 -2.30
N ASN A 194 8.44 -6.94 -1.12
CA ASN A 194 8.84 -8.33 -0.88
C ASN A 194 7.67 -9.26 -0.51
N HIS A 195 6.48 -8.70 -0.26
CA HIS A 195 5.27 -9.49 -0.02
C HIS A 195 4.57 -9.87 -1.33
N ASP A 196 3.67 -10.85 -1.27
CA ASP A 196 2.77 -11.21 -2.36
C ASP A 196 1.89 -10.01 -2.79
N ASP A 197 1.53 -9.92 -4.06
CA ASP A 197 0.76 -8.81 -4.62
C ASP A 197 -0.72 -8.81 -4.17
N LEU A 198 -1.21 -9.89 -3.58
CA LEU A 198 -2.55 -9.98 -2.98
C LEU A 198 -2.59 -9.61 -1.50
N VAL A 199 -1.46 -9.25 -0.89
CA VAL A 199 -1.46 -8.68 0.46
C VAL A 199 -2.15 -7.31 0.43
N PRO A 200 -3.16 -7.07 1.28
CA PRO A 200 -3.90 -5.81 1.28
C PRO A 200 -2.99 -4.62 1.62
N PRO A 201 -3.39 -3.40 1.24
CA PRO A 201 -2.67 -2.19 1.59
C PRO A 201 -2.56 -2.03 3.11
N TYR A 202 -1.43 -1.50 3.56
CA TYR A 202 -1.14 -1.31 4.98
C TYR A 202 -1.87 -0.07 5.52
N ALA A 203 -2.88 -0.29 6.36
CA ALA A 203 -3.82 0.72 6.83
C ALA A 203 -3.52 1.43 8.19
N PRO A 204 -2.55 1.05 9.04
CA PRO A 204 -2.38 1.80 10.29
C PRO A 204 -1.56 3.08 10.08
N GLY A 205 -2.27 4.21 10.17
CA GLY A 205 -1.71 5.55 10.38
C GLY A 205 -0.95 6.13 9.19
N LEU A 206 -0.64 7.41 9.28
CA LEU A 206 -0.07 8.24 8.21
C LEU A 206 1.44 8.02 7.92
N GLY A 207 2.03 6.94 8.45
CA GLY A 207 3.44 6.55 8.21
C GLY A 207 4.46 7.59 8.65
N ASN A 208 5.73 7.48 8.24
CA ASN A 208 6.76 8.49 8.58
C ASN A 208 6.80 9.66 7.58
N ASN A 209 6.12 9.54 6.44
CA ASN A 209 6.13 10.51 5.35
C ASN A 209 4.86 11.38 5.34
N TYR A 210 4.44 11.90 6.49
CA TYR A 210 3.25 12.77 6.60
C TYR A 210 3.35 14.05 5.74
N ALA A 211 4.57 14.50 5.45
CA ALA A 211 4.79 15.72 4.70
C ALA A 211 4.86 15.44 3.20
N CYS A 212 4.10 16.20 2.44
CA CYS A 212 3.86 15.95 1.03
C CYS A 212 4.99 16.40 0.08
N ASP A 213 5.93 17.15 0.64
CA ASP A 213 7.12 17.75 0.02
C ASP A 213 8.40 16.95 0.34
N ASN A 214 8.26 15.71 0.84
CA ASN A 214 9.37 14.92 1.35
C ASN A 214 10.15 15.62 2.49
N ALA A 215 9.63 16.72 3.07
CA ALA A 215 10.30 17.45 4.16
C ALA A 215 10.18 16.74 5.51
N GLY A 216 9.25 15.79 5.62
CA GLY A 216 9.21 14.79 6.67
C GLY A 216 10.14 13.67 6.25
N GLY A 217 11.44 13.87 6.45
CA GLY A 217 12.47 12.90 6.07
C GLY A 217 12.13 11.49 6.57
N GLY A 218 12.11 10.54 5.65
CA GLY A 218 12.20 9.13 5.99
C GLY A 218 13.55 8.89 6.67
N ILE A 219 13.50 8.24 7.83
CA ILE A 219 14.64 7.60 8.49
C ILE A 219 15.13 6.38 7.71
#